data_AF-A0A8J4YBZ1-F1
#
_entry.id   AF-A0A8J4YBZ1-F1
#
_cell.length_a   1.000
_cell.length_b   1.000
_cell.length_c   1.000
_cell.angle_alpha   90.00
_cell.angle_beta   90.00
_cell.angle_gamma   90.00
#
_symmetry.space_group_name_H-M   'P 1'
#
loop_
_entity.id
_entity.type
_entity.pdbx_description
1 polymer ?
#
loop_
_entity_poly.entity_id
_entity_poly.type
_entity_poly.pdbx_seq_one_letter_code
_entity_poly.pdbx_strand_id
1 'polypeptide(L)'
;MSDVILDRILKHVLDSYGSKTTTKPSLNDKLMDELLENYKELQSEYKAETEMDVDENPGWRDDFKFLYELCKAFQHCKKHAALPVIKWRKLPSLHSARWNSRAIYTLIAYFLLPSWCSVLELPACFIAEKWQEAWSVLNNSRRQPMTTSSSASQSWDVPVP
;
A
#
# COMPACT_ATOMS: atom_id res chain seq x y z
N MET A 1 9.20 11.43 -12.42
CA MET A 1 8.29 12.55 -12.09
C MET A 1 6.96 12.06 -11.49
N SER A 2 6.41 10.93 -11.95
CA SER A 2 5.13 10.37 -11.48
C SER A 2 5.10 9.94 -10.00
N ASP A 3 6.15 9.32 -9.45
CA ASP A 3 6.16 8.90 -8.03
C ASP A 3 6.00 10.06 -7.05
N VAL A 4 6.65 11.19 -7.36
CA VAL A 4 6.62 12.37 -6.49
C VAL A 4 5.21 12.95 -6.41
N ILE A 5 4.44 12.86 -7.51
CA ILE A 5 3.05 13.30 -7.53
C ILE A 5 2.18 12.34 -6.73
N LEU A 6 2.35 11.03 -6.92
CA LEU A 6 1.58 10.01 -6.23
C LEU A 6 1.83 10.03 -4.70
N ASP A 7 3.08 10.20 -4.27
CA ASP A 7 3.46 10.40 -2.88
C ASP A 7 2.86 11.69 -2.30
N ARG A 8 2.79 12.78 -3.09
CA ARG A 8 2.16 14.05 -2.69
C ARG A 8 0.65 13.95 -2.55
N ILE A 9 -0.02 13.17 -3.39
CA ILE A 9 -1.47 12.94 -3.26
C ILE A 9 -1.72 12.10 -2.00
N LEU A 10 -0.97 11.02 -1.79
CA LEU A 10 -1.08 10.21 -0.57
C LEU A 10 -0.82 11.05 0.69
N LYS A 11 0.18 11.93 0.63
CA LYS A 11 0.41 12.95 1.66
C LYS A 11 -0.82 13.76 1.96
N HIS A 12 -1.37 14.41 0.93
CA HIS A 12 -2.45 15.35 1.08
C HIS A 12 -3.70 14.68 1.66
N VAL A 13 -4.03 13.49 1.16
CA VAL A 13 -5.12 12.67 1.68
C VAL A 13 -4.89 12.38 3.16
N LEU A 14 -3.77 11.74 3.54
CA LEU A 14 -3.53 11.37 4.94
C LEU A 14 -3.42 12.57 5.89
N ASP A 15 -2.82 13.68 5.46
CA ASP A 15 -2.75 14.91 6.26
C ASP A 15 -4.13 15.56 6.42
N SER A 16 -5.00 15.52 5.39
CA SER A 16 -6.37 16.06 5.46
C SER A 16 -7.25 15.32 6.47
N TYR A 17 -7.00 14.02 6.70
CA TYR A 17 -7.71 13.23 7.69
C TYR A 17 -7.11 13.35 9.10
N GLY A 18 -5.79 13.58 9.20
CA GLY A 18 -5.08 13.71 10.47
C GLY A 18 -5.07 15.11 11.10
N SER A 19 -5.38 16.16 10.34
CA SER A 19 -5.23 17.55 10.80
C SER A 19 -6.46 18.42 10.50
N LYS A 20 -7.40 18.46 11.45
CA LYS A 20 -8.17 19.69 11.68
C LYS A 20 -7.26 20.70 12.37
N THR A 21 -6.61 21.53 11.57
CA THR A 21 -6.12 22.89 11.90
C THR A 21 -5.95 23.21 13.40
N THR A 22 -5.00 22.63 14.14
CA THR A 22 -4.71 23.10 15.50
C THR A 22 -3.27 22.81 15.95
N THR A 23 -2.74 23.72 16.76
CA THR A 23 -1.41 23.80 17.39
C THR A 23 -1.20 22.76 18.52
N LYS A 24 -1.81 21.57 18.42
CA LYS A 24 -1.81 20.49 19.45
C LYS A 24 -1.68 19.10 18.81
N PRO A 25 -1.37 18.03 19.58
CA PRO A 25 -0.95 16.73 19.03
C PRO A 25 -1.97 16.23 18.01
N SER A 26 -1.48 15.87 16.84
CA SER A 26 -2.30 15.50 15.70
C SER A 26 -3.05 14.23 16.03
N LEU A 27 -4.22 14.05 15.40
CA LEU A 27 -5.00 12.81 15.51
C LEU A 27 -4.18 11.58 15.09
N ASN A 28 -3.17 11.79 14.23
CA ASN A 28 -2.16 10.79 13.88
C ASN A 28 -1.28 10.38 15.07
N ASP A 29 -0.92 11.28 15.99
CA ASP A 29 0.00 10.96 17.07
C ASP A 29 -0.63 9.97 18.06
N LYS A 30 -1.89 10.21 18.46
CA LYS A 30 -2.62 9.29 19.35
C LYS A 30 -2.83 7.91 18.74
N LEU A 31 -3.21 7.86 17.46
CA LEU A 31 -3.39 6.61 16.74
C LEU A 31 -2.06 5.84 16.65
N MET A 32 -0.98 6.55 16.35
CA MET A 32 0.35 5.93 16.24
C MET A 32 0.85 5.45 17.59
N ASP A 33 0.69 6.21 18.66
CA ASP A 33 1.06 5.82 20.02
C ASP A 33 0.31 4.56 20.43
N GLU A 34 -1.03 4.55 20.30
CA GLU A 34 -1.88 3.41 20.63
C GLU A 34 -1.48 2.15 19.85
N LEU A 35 -1.22 2.29 18.54
CA LEU A 35 -0.82 1.18 17.69
C LEU A 35 0.59 0.67 18.02
N LEU A 36 1.55 1.56 18.29
CA LEU A 36 2.95 1.20 18.52
C LEU A 36 3.15 0.56 19.90
N GLU A 37 2.46 1.07 20.92
CA GLU A 37 2.55 0.55 22.29
C GLU A 37 1.90 -0.84 22.39
N ASN A 38 0.79 -1.06 21.69
CA ASN A 38 -0.04 -2.26 21.87
C ASN A 38 0.03 -3.25 20.69
N TYR A 39 0.92 -3.04 19.73
CA TYR A 39 0.91 -3.78 18.45
C TYR A 39 0.78 -5.31 18.60
N LYS A 40 1.54 -5.91 19.52
CA LYS A 40 1.53 -7.37 19.74
C LYS A 40 0.24 -7.86 20.37
N GLU A 41 -0.34 -7.09 21.28
CA GLU A 41 -1.59 -7.44 21.94
C GLU A 41 -2.74 -7.34 20.95
N LEU A 42 -2.81 -6.24 20.21
CA LEU A 42 -3.80 -6.03 19.15
C LEU A 42 -3.78 -7.13 18.08
N GLN A 43 -2.58 -7.61 17.70
CA GLN A 43 -2.45 -8.76 16.80
C GLN A 43 -3.05 -10.04 17.38
N SER A 44 -2.90 -10.27 18.68
CA SER A 44 -3.43 -11.47 19.35
C SER A 44 -4.95 -11.42 19.52
N GLU A 45 -5.52 -10.22 19.60
CA GLU A 45 -6.97 -9.99 19.65
C GLU A 45 -7.63 -10.05 18.28
N TYR A 46 -6.86 -9.89 17.20
CA TYR A 46 -7.35 -9.96 15.83
C TYR A 46 -7.87 -11.36 15.48
N LYS A 47 -9.18 -11.47 15.26
CA LYS A 47 -9.84 -12.72 14.89
C LYS A 47 -10.12 -12.75 13.41
N ALA A 48 -9.22 -13.39 12.67
CA ALA A 48 -9.45 -13.68 11.26
C ALA A 48 -10.59 -14.69 11.08
N GLU A 49 -11.37 -14.51 10.04
CA GLU A 49 -12.57 -15.29 9.72
C GLU A 49 -12.41 -16.10 8.43
N THR A 50 -11.51 -15.67 7.53
CA THR A 50 -11.37 -16.25 6.20
C THR A 50 -9.95 -16.14 5.68
N GLU A 51 -9.52 -17.13 4.91
CA GLU A 51 -8.28 -17.02 4.15
C GLU A 51 -8.48 -16.10 2.93
N MET A 52 -7.41 -15.45 2.50
CA MET A 52 -7.39 -14.68 1.25
C MET A 52 -6.29 -15.19 0.35
N ASP A 53 -6.56 -15.19 -0.95
CA ASP A 53 -5.56 -15.48 -1.96
C ASP A 53 -4.82 -14.18 -2.32
N VAL A 54 -3.50 -14.19 -2.14
CA VAL A 54 -2.64 -13.06 -2.47
C VAL A 54 -1.57 -13.56 -3.42
N ASP A 55 -1.63 -13.06 -4.66
CA ASP A 55 -0.62 -13.37 -5.67
C ASP A 55 0.79 -13.05 -5.14
N GLU A 56 1.67 -14.06 -5.14
CA GLU A 56 3.06 -13.85 -4.77
C GLU A 56 3.78 -13.00 -5.83
N ASN A 57 4.37 -11.88 -5.40
CA ASN A 57 5.12 -11.00 -6.28
C ASN A 57 6.62 -11.01 -5.90
N PRO A 58 7.41 -11.98 -6.39
CA PRO A 58 8.72 -12.32 -5.82
C PRO A 58 9.73 -11.17 -5.88
N GLY A 59 9.63 -10.28 -6.89
CA GLY A 59 10.57 -9.18 -7.09
C GLY A 59 10.31 -7.91 -6.27
N TRP A 60 9.24 -7.82 -5.49
CA TRP A 60 8.91 -6.60 -4.74
C TRP A 60 9.72 -6.48 -3.44
N ARG A 61 9.97 -5.24 -3.00
CA ARG A 61 10.55 -4.98 -1.68
C ARG A 61 9.55 -5.38 -0.59
N ASP A 62 10.02 -5.81 0.57
CA ASP A 62 9.16 -6.38 1.62
C ASP A 62 8.11 -5.41 2.17
N ASP A 63 8.42 -4.11 2.25
CA ASP A 63 7.46 -3.07 2.63
C ASP A 63 6.32 -2.96 1.59
N PHE A 64 6.63 -3.06 0.31
CA PHE A 64 5.64 -3.03 -0.77
C PHE A 64 4.82 -4.30 -0.86
N LYS A 65 5.44 -5.47 -0.64
CA LYS A 65 4.72 -6.74 -0.51
C LYS A 65 3.69 -6.64 0.62
N PHE A 66 4.10 -6.11 1.76
CA PHE A 66 3.22 -5.97 2.92
C PHE A 66 2.09 -4.97 2.69
N LEU A 67 2.41 -3.80 2.12
CA LEU A 67 1.39 -2.81 1.78
C LEU A 67 0.36 -3.39 0.80
N TYR A 68 0.81 -4.17 -0.19
CA TYR A 68 -0.07 -4.84 -1.13
C TYR A 68 -0.97 -5.89 -0.47
N GLU A 69 -0.40 -6.74 0.40
CA GLU A 69 -1.17 -7.69 1.21
C GLU A 69 -2.26 -6.99 2.02
N LEU A 70 -1.94 -5.86 2.66
CA LEU A 70 -2.90 -5.07 3.43
C LEU A 70 -3.99 -4.45 2.54
N CYS A 71 -3.65 -3.96 1.34
CA CYS A 71 -4.63 -3.48 0.38
C CYS A 71 -5.58 -4.61 -0.07
N LYS A 72 -5.04 -5.81 -0.31
CA LYS A 72 -5.84 -6.99 -0.67
C LYS A 72 -6.75 -7.43 0.46
N ALA A 73 -6.24 -7.41 1.69
CA ALA A 73 -7.05 -7.65 2.87
C ALA A 73 -8.23 -6.69 2.97
N PHE A 74 -7.98 -5.39 2.72
CA PHE A 74 -9.04 -4.38 2.79
C PHE A 74 -10.10 -4.61 1.72
N GLN A 75 -9.67 -4.84 0.47
CA GLN A 75 -10.56 -5.18 -0.64
C GLN A 75 -11.39 -6.45 -0.33
N HIS A 76 -10.77 -7.45 0.31
CA HIS A 76 -11.45 -8.66 0.75
C HIS A 76 -12.56 -8.36 1.76
N CYS A 77 -12.27 -7.57 2.80
CA CYS A 77 -13.28 -7.14 3.77
C CYS A 77 -14.46 -6.44 3.10
N LYS A 78 -14.19 -5.53 2.16
CA LYS A 78 -15.24 -4.79 1.45
C LYS A 78 -16.14 -5.71 0.62
N LYS A 79 -15.57 -6.76 0.03
CA LYS A 79 -16.29 -7.68 -0.85
C LYS A 79 -17.05 -8.77 -0.10
N HIS A 80 -16.47 -9.29 0.99
CA HIS A 80 -16.98 -10.48 1.68
C HIS A 80 -17.56 -10.18 3.07
N ALA A 81 -17.42 -8.94 3.56
CA ALA A 81 -17.79 -8.53 4.91
C ALA A 81 -17.17 -9.42 6.00
N ALA A 82 -15.97 -9.94 5.74
CA ALA A 82 -15.27 -10.87 6.62
C ALA A 82 -13.78 -10.51 6.76
N LEU A 83 -13.24 -10.64 7.97
CA LEU A 83 -11.86 -10.31 8.29
C LEU A 83 -10.89 -11.38 7.75
N PRO A 84 -9.94 -11.03 6.87
CA PRO A 84 -9.04 -12.01 6.28
C PRO A 84 -7.88 -12.38 7.21
N VAL A 85 -7.28 -13.54 6.98
CA VAL A 85 -6.01 -13.93 7.63
C VAL A 85 -4.89 -13.03 7.11
N ILE A 86 -4.32 -12.19 7.98
CA ILE A 86 -3.20 -11.31 7.66
C ILE A 86 -1.92 -11.86 8.29
N LYS A 87 -0.88 -12.04 7.47
CA LYS A 87 0.48 -12.34 7.95
C LYS A 87 1.14 -11.06 8.46
N TRP A 88 0.94 -10.77 9.75
CA TRP A 88 1.50 -9.56 10.35
C TRP A 88 3.03 -9.52 10.28
N ARG A 89 3.58 -8.36 9.93
CA ARG A 89 5.03 -8.15 9.80
C ARG A 89 5.52 -7.11 10.80
N LYS A 90 6.85 -7.00 10.94
CA LYS A 90 7.45 -5.94 11.75
C LYS A 90 7.05 -4.56 11.20
N LEU A 91 6.67 -3.66 12.10
CA LEU A 91 6.32 -2.29 11.73
C LEU A 91 7.50 -1.56 11.07
N PRO A 92 7.27 -0.80 9.99
CA PRO A 92 8.32 -0.02 9.33
C PRO A 92 8.78 1.14 10.22
N SER A 93 10.06 1.52 10.11
CA SER A 93 10.60 2.66 10.87
C SER A 93 9.86 3.98 10.56
N LEU A 94 9.48 4.71 11.61
CA LEU A 94 8.88 6.05 11.53
C LEU A 94 9.89 7.11 11.04
N HIS A 95 11.17 7.00 11.44
CA HIS A 95 12.19 8.03 11.19
C HIS A 95 12.68 8.12 9.73
N SER A 96 12.32 7.16 8.87
CA SER A 96 12.62 7.17 7.43
C SER A 96 11.35 7.10 6.57
N ALA A 97 10.18 7.34 7.18
CA ALA A 97 8.88 7.00 6.65
C ALA A 97 8.56 7.76 5.35
N ARG A 98 8.87 7.09 4.23
CA ARG A 98 8.20 7.32 2.96
C ARG A 98 6.69 7.17 3.17
N TRP A 99 5.89 7.83 2.34
CA TRP A 99 4.42 7.80 2.46
C TRP A 99 3.83 6.38 2.48
N ASN A 100 4.52 5.41 1.90
CA ASN A 100 4.20 3.98 1.96
C ASN A 100 4.16 3.44 3.39
N SER A 101 5.08 3.86 4.27
CA SER A 101 5.05 3.45 5.68
C SER A 101 3.80 3.97 6.37
N ARG A 102 3.40 5.23 6.12
CA ARG A 102 2.18 5.79 6.67
C ARG A 102 0.93 5.07 6.15
N ALA A 103 0.91 4.70 4.86
CA ALA A 103 -0.18 3.90 4.31
C ALA A 103 -0.27 2.51 4.98
N ILE A 104 0.87 1.86 5.27
CA ILE A 104 0.92 0.61 6.05
C ILE A 104 0.31 0.84 7.44
N TYR A 105 0.72 1.88 8.16
CA TYR A 105 0.15 2.21 9.48
C TYR A 105 -1.36 2.46 9.42
N THR A 106 -1.84 3.20 8.42
CA THR A 106 -3.27 3.46 8.23
C THR A 106 -4.06 2.16 8.04
N LEU A 107 -3.59 1.24 7.20
CA LEU A 107 -4.27 -0.02 6.97
C LEU A 107 -4.18 -0.98 8.17
N ILE A 108 -3.03 -1.04 8.85
CA ILE A 108 -2.90 -1.82 10.10
C ILE A 108 -3.88 -1.30 11.15
N ALA A 109 -3.92 0.02 11.37
CA ALA A 109 -4.82 0.62 12.34
C ALA A 109 -6.28 0.34 11.99
N TYR A 110 -6.65 0.33 10.70
CA TYR A 110 -7.99 -0.04 10.28
C TYR A 110 -8.39 -1.46 10.73
N PHE A 111 -7.47 -2.43 10.69
CA PHE A 111 -7.77 -3.80 11.10
C PHE A 111 -7.68 -4.03 12.61
N LEU A 112 -6.72 -3.38 13.26
CA LEU A 112 -6.35 -3.66 14.64
C LEU A 112 -7.02 -2.72 15.65
N LEU A 113 -7.54 -1.58 15.22
CA LEU A 113 -8.14 -0.57 16.09
C LEU A 113 -9.59 -0.28 15.68
N PRO A 114 -10.58 -1.09 16.13
CA PRO A 114 -11.98 -0.93 15.79
C PRO A 114 -12.54 0.47 16.09
N SER A 115 -12.05 1.11 17.15
CA SER A 115 -12.41 2.48 17.56
C SER A 115 -12.08 3.54 16.50
N TRP A 116 -11.14 3.24 15.61
CA TRP A 116 -10.64 4.15 14.57
C TRP A 116 -11.18 3.84 13.17
N CYS A 117 -11.87 2.71 12.96
CA CYS A 117 -12.33 2.28 11.63
C CYS A 117 -13.12 3.34 10.87
N SER A 118 -14.06 4.04 11.53
CA SER A 118 -14.89 5.06 10.88
C SER A 118 -14.09 6.25 10.38
N VAL A 119 -13.00 6.60 11.07
CA VAL A 119 -12.08 7.68 10.69
C VAL A 119 -11.14 7.22 9.57
N LEU A 120 -10.77 5.94 9.60
CA LEU A 120 -9.81 5.35 8.68
C LEU A 120 -10.43 4.78 7.39
N GLU A 121 -11.75 4.61 7.33
CA GLU A 121 -12.45 4.01 6.19
C GLU A 121 -12.12 4.72 4.86
N LEU A 122 -12.24 6.05 4.82
CA LEU A 122 -11.95 6.84 3.63
C LEU A 122 -10.48 6.79 3.21
N PRO A 123 -9.49 7.06 4.08
CA PRO A 123 -8.09 6.95 3.67
C PRO A 123 -7.68 5.50 3.33
N ALA A 124 -8.20 4.48 4.04
CA ALA A 124 -7.95 3.09 3.71
C ALA A 124 -8.50 2.71 2.33
N CYS A 125 -9.73 3.15 2.02
CA CYS A 125 -10.33 2.99 0.70
C CYS A 125 -9.51 3.68 -0.39
N PHE A 126 -9.09 4.93 -0.17
CA PHE A 126 -8.23 5.64 -1.12
C PHE A 126 -6.92 4.89 -1.37
N ILE A 127 -6.24 4.43 -0.31
CA ILE A 127 -4.98 3.67 -0.42
C ILE A 127 -5.20 2.38 -1.21
N ALA A 128 -6.17 1.58 -0.78
CA ALA A 128 -6.37 0.22 -1.28
C ALA A 128 -6.96 0.18 -2.70
N GLU A 129 -7.80 1.14 -3.09
CA GLU A 129 -8.49 1.09 -4.38
C GLU A 129 -7.88 2.03 -5.43
N LYS A 130 -7.45 3.23 -5.05
CA LYS A 130 -7.02 4.26 -6.02
C LYS A 130 -5.51 4.37 -6.09
N TRP A 131 -4.87 4.51 -4.95
CA TRP A 131 -3.42 4.71 -4.88
C TRP A 131 -2.67 3.42 -5.28
N GLN A 132 -3.09 2.26 -4.77
CA GLN A 132 -2.42 0.98 -5.04
C GLN A 132 -2.47 0.61 -6.54
N GLU A 133 -3.58 0.87 -7.21
CA GLU A 133 -3.73 0.63 -8.65
C GLU A 133 -2.73 1.48 -9.45
N ALA A 134 -2.76 2.80 -9.24
CA ALA A 134 -1.85 3.73 -9.89
C ALA A 134 -0.37 3.41 -9.59
N TRP A 135 -0.06 3.06 -8.34
CA TRP A 135 1.28 2.69 -7.90
C TRP A 135 1.78 1.41 -8.59
N SER A 136 0.90 0.42 -8.75
CA SER A 136 1.26 -0.88 -9.36
C SER A 136 1.57 -0.73 -10.85
N VAL A 137 0.81 0.08 -11.57
CA VAL A 137 1.08 0.41 -12.99
C VAL A 137 2.45 1.08 -13.15
N LEU A 138 2.77 2.04 -12.27
CA LEU A 138 4.04 2.76 -12.31
C LEU A 138 5.25 1.86 -11.99
N ASN A 139 5.10 0.88 -11.10
CA ASN A 139 6.19 -0.03 -10.72
C ASN A 139 6.37 -1.20 -11.68
N ASN A 140 5.28 -1.72 -12.25
CA ASN A 140 5.36 -2.78 -13.26
C ASN A 140 5.94 -2.26 -14.57
N SER A 141 5.60 -1.03 -14.97
CA SER A 141 6.16 -0.38 -16.17
C SER A 141 7.68 -0.15 -16.10
N ARG A 142 8.29 -0.12 -14.90
CA ARG A 142 9.75 0.00 -14.73
C ARG A 142 10.50 -1.31 -14.80
N ARG A 143 9.79 -2.43 -14.68
CA ARG A 143 10.36 -3.77 -14.60
C ARG A 143 10.27 -4.53 -15.92
N GLN A 144 9.52 -4.02 -16.90
CA GLN A 144 9.64 -4.46 -18.29
C GLN A 144 10.96 -3.90 -18.83
N PRO A 145 11.99 -4.74 -19.12
CA PRO A 145 13.08 -4.26 -19.95
C PRO A 145 12.45 -3.83 -21.28
N MET A 146 12.86 -2.65 -21.79
CA MET A 146 12.63 -2.33 -23.19
C MET A 146 13.21 -3.48 -24.00
N THR A 147 12.37 -4.42 -24.46
CA THR A 147 12.72 -5.24 -25.61
C THR A 147 12.77 -4.24 -26.75
N THR A 148 13.97 -3.76 -27.05
CA THR A 148 14.25 -3.11 -28.32
C THR A 148 13.83 -4.11 -29.38
N SER A 149 12.73 -3.80 -30.05
CA SER A 149 12.41 -4.35 -31.36
C SER A 149 13.59 -4.03 -32.27
N SER A 150 14.53 -4.97 -32.36
CA SER A 150 15.52 -5.00 -33.44
C SER A 150 14.74 -5.40 -34.69
N SER A 151 14.18 -4.39 -35.35
CA SER A 151 13.62 -4.53 -36.68
C SER A 151 14.71 -5.00 -37.62
N ALA A 152 14.43 -6.14 -38.24
CA ALA A 152 15.13 -6.81 -39.33
C ALA A 152 16.13 -5.93 -40.11
N SER A 153 17.41 -6.34 -40.10
CA SER A 153 18.34 -5.98 -41.16
C SER A 153 17.83 -6.56 -42.48
N GLN A 154 17.37 -5.69 -43.37
CA GLN A 154 17.14 -6.03 -44.77
C GLN A 154 18.48 -6.42 -45.42
N SER A 155 18.58 -7.69 -45.82
CA SER A 155 19.57 -8.18 -46.78
C SER A 155 19.31 -7.50 -48.12
N TRP A 156 20.30 -6.82 -48.67
CA TRP A 156 20.28 -6.39 -50.07
C TRP A 156 20.96 -7.46 -50.92
N ASP A 157 20.18 -8.42 -51.39
CA ASP A 157 20.58 -9.27 -52.50
C ASP A 157 20.31 -8.52 -53.81
N VAL A 158 21.40 -8.14 -54.48
CA VAL A 158 21.37 -7.56 -55.83
C VAL A 158 21.39 -8.70 -56.85
N PRO A 159 20.45 -8.78 -57.81
CA PRO A 159 20.56 -9.72 -58.92
C PRO A 159 21.47 -9.13 -60.00
N VAL A 160 22.46 -9.92 -60.43
CA VAL A 160 23.27 -9.68 -61.62
C VAL A 160 22.56 -10.26 -62.85
N PRO A 161 22.39 -9.47 -63.91
CA PRO A 161 22.58 -9.94 -65.29
C PRO A 161 23.82 -9.32 -65.94
#